data_AF-A0A539CVF4-F1
#
_entry.id   AF-A0A539CVF4-F1
#
_cell.length_a   1.000
_cell.length_b   1.000
_cell.length_c   1.000
_cell.angle_alpha   90.00
_cell.angle_beta   90.00
_cell.angle_gamma   90.00
#
_symmetry.space_group_name_H-M   'P 1'
#
loop_
_entity.id
_entity.type
_entity.pdbx_description
1 polymer ?
#
loop_
_entity_poly.entity_id
_entity_poly.type
_entity_poly.pdbx_seq_one_letter_code
_entity_poly.pdbx_strand_id
1 'polypeptide(L)'
;MSKVLDYIKAALQIAFSLVVLAIILLNFQGLYLATRRFLDRAASVSSIKVLGVEVDLGATAVDQALSLQNVAPDKKSRVLPMIQRLDSKEFIRLMYVGQLKNLCEFENPSTEMRNDAALDYGLRDMRLVKIENNAVTRDSVRAELAKLVAQGKTLDNGYPCTCYDMTLTDDGYNVKTALVDNFSTAFKDAGYAPP
;
A
#
# COMPACT_ATOMS: atom_id res chain seq x y z
N MET A 1 -13.16 -56.50 -15.13
CA MET A 1 -13.85 -55.30 -14.58
C MET A 1 -14.23 -54.41 -15.75
N SER A 2 -15.53 -54.10 -15.88
CA SER A 2 -16.15 -53.81 -17.18
C SER A 2 -15.92 -52.38 -17.64
N LYS A 3 -15.51 -52.23 -18.90
CA LYS A 3 -15.38 -50.94 -19.62
C LYS A 3 -16.64 -50.06 -19.50
N VAL A 4 -17.80 -50.70 -19.28
CA VAL A 4 -19.10 -50.06 -19.05
C VAL A 4 -19.09 -49.14 -17.83
N LEU A 5 -18.41 -49.53 -16.74
CA LEU A 5 -18.32 -48.71 -15.54
C LEU A 5 -17.49 -47.44 -15.78
N ASP A 6 -16.45 -47.52 -16.62
CA ASP A 6 -15.60 -46.37 -16.96
C ASP A 6 -16.33 -45.39 -17.88
N TYR A 7 -17.12 -45.89 -18.83
CA TYR A 7 -17.98 -45.03 -19.66
C TYR A 7 -19.06 -44.32 -18.84
N ILE A 8 -19.66 -44.98 -17.85
CA ILE A 8 -20.66 -44.37 -16.96
C ILE A 8 -20.02 -43.27 -16.09
N LYS A 9 -18.82 -43.51 -15.56
CA LYS A 9 -18.07 -42.48 -14.81
C LYS A 9 -17.72 -41.28 -15.67
N ALA A 10 -17.23 -41.51 -16.88
CA ALA A 10 -16.90 -40.44 -17.82
C ALA A 10 -18.14 -39.63 -18.21
N ALA A 11 -19.28 -40.29 -18.47
CA ALA A 11 -20.54 -39.62 -18.78
C ALA A 11 -21.05 -38.78 -17.60
N LEU A 12 -20.98 -39.30 -16.37
CA LEU A 12 -21.35 -38.56 -15.16
C LEU A 12 -20.44 -37.35 -14.92
N GLN A 13 -19.12 -37.51 -15.15
CA GLN A 13 -18.17 -36.41 -15.00
C GLN A 13 -18.43 -35.30 -16.03
N ILE A 14 -18.67 -35.66 -17.30
CA ILE A 14 -19.02 -34.70 -18.36
C ILE A 14 -20.33 -34.00 -18.04
N ALA A 15 -21.36 -34.74 -17.61
CA ALA A 15 -22.64 -34.17 -17.22
C ALA A 15 -22.49 -33.19 -16.04
N PHE A 16 -21.72 -33.56 -15.03
CA PHE A 16 -21.44 -32.70 -13.88
C PHE A 16 -20.67 -31.44 -14.29
N SER A 17 -19.64 -31.57 -15.13
CA SER A 17 -18.89 -30.43 -15.66
C SER A 17 -19.77 -29.48 -16.48
N LEU A 18 -20.70 -30.02 -17.28
CA LEU A 18 -21.66 -29.21 -18.05
C LEU A 18 -22.67 -28.49 -17.15
N VAL A 19 -23.14 -29.14 -16.08
CA VAL A 19 -24.03 -28.51 -15.09
C VAL A 19 -23.31 -27.39 -14.34
N VAL A 20 -22.06 -27.61 -13.91
CA VAL A 20 -21.24 -26.57 -13.27
C VAL A 20 -20.99 -25.41 -14.23
N LEU A 21 -20.65 -25.70 -15.49
CA LEU A 21 -20.44 -24.66 -16.52
C LEU A 21 -21.73 -23.88 -16.77
N ALA A 22 -22.88 -24.54 -16.87
CA ALA A 22 -24.18 -23.90 -17.02
C ALA A 22 -24.54 -23.04 -15.81
N ILE A 23 -24.25 -23.49 -14.58
CA ILE A 23 -24.44 -22.68 -13.36
C ILE A 23 -23.54 -21.44 -13.41
N ILE A 24 -22.28 -21.57 -13.81
CA ILE A 24 -21.35 -20.44 -13.93
C ILE A 24 -21.83 -19.46 -15.00
N LEU A 25 -22.31 -19.94 -16.16
CA LEU A 25 -22.81 -19.10 -17.25
C LEU A 25 -24.15 -18.42 -16.92
N LEU A 26 -25.08 -19.13 -16.27
CA LEU A 26 -26.38 -18.60 -15.87
C LEU A 26 -26.24 -17.60 -14.71
N ASN A 27 -25.29 -17.82 -13.81
CA ASN A 27 -24.98 -16.90 -12.72
C ASN A 27 -23.86 -15.91 -13.08
N PHE A 28 -23.40 -15.88 -14.33
CA PHE A 28 -22.29 -15.03 -14.77
C PHE A 28 -22.63 -13.54 -14.62
N GLN A 29 -23.91 -13.16 -14.75
CA GLN A 29 -24.33 -11.80 -14.43
C GLN A 29 -24.16 -11.47 -12.95
N GLY A 30 -24.49 -12.41 -12.05
CA GLY A 30 -24.30 -12.25 -10.61
C GLY A 30 -22.82 -12.25 -10.22
N LEU A 31 -22.01 -13.12 -10.83
CA LEU A 31 -20.57 -13.17 -10.63
C LEU A 31 -19.91 -11.90 -11.19
N TYR A 32 -20.27 -11.46 -12.40
CA TYR A 32 -19.80 -10.20 -13.00
C TYR A 32 -20.21 -9.00 -12.16
N LEU A 33 -21.44 -8.94 -11.62
CA LEU A 33 -21.88 -7.89 -10.70
C LEU A 33 -21.16 -7.96 -9.35
N ALA A 34 -20.86 -9.14 -8.83
CA ALA A 34 -20.11 -9.31 -7.59
C ALA A 34 -18.63 -8.95 -7.78
N THR A 35 -18.02 -9.34 -8.90
CA THR A 35 -16.66 -8.97 -9.27
C THR A 35 -16.58 -7.48 -9.61
N ARG A 36 -17.57 -6.89 -10.29
CA ARG A 36 -17.66 -5.43 -10.45
C ARG A 36 -17.84 -4.75 -9.11
N ARG A 37 -18.75 -5.18 -8.23
CA ARG A 37 -18.90 -4.59 -6.89
C ARG A 37 -17.66 -4.76 -6.02
N PHE A 38 -16.94 -5.86 -6.18
CA PHE A 38 -15.67 -6.11 -5.50
C PHE A 38 -14.56 -5.25 -6.10
N LEU A 39 -14.49 -5.10 -7.41
CA LEU A 39 -13.54 -4.22 -8.11
C LEU A 39 -13.89 -2.74 -7.91
N ASP A 40 -15.16 -2.37 -7.81
CA ASP A 40 -15.63 -1.02 -7.47
C ASP A 40 -15.30 -0.73 -6.00
N ARG A 41 -15.43 -1.73 -5.09
CA ARG A 41 -14.99 -1.61 -3.68
C ARG A 41 -13.48 -1.68 -3.49
N ALA A 42 -12.75 -2.34 -4.38
CA ALA A 42 -11.30 -2.45 -4.34
C ALA A 42 -10.63 -1.26 -5.06
N ALA A 43 -11.28 -0.70 -6.08
CA ALA A 43 -10.94 0.58 -6.69
C ALA A 43 -11.31 1.75 -5.77
N SER A 44 -12.25 1.56 -4.84
CA SER A 44 -12.59 2.52 -3.79
C SER A 44 -11.80 2.33 -2.49
N VAL A 45 -10.53 1.89 -2.55
CA VAL A 45 -9.58 2.28 -1.49
C VAL A 45 -9.07 3.69 -1.80
N SER A 46 -10.01 4.59 -2.08
CA SER A 46 -9.80 6.04 -2.11
C SER A 46 -10.05 6.63 -0.73
N SER A 47 -10.73 5.93 0.19
CA SER A 47 -11.01 6.44 1.53
C SER A 47 -10.09 5.85 2.60
N ILE A 48 -9.36 6.74 3.29
CA ILE A 48 -8.62 6.38 4.51
C ILE A 48 -9.51 6.77 5.69
N LYS A 49 -9.92 5.77 6.47
CA LYS A 49 -10.68 5.98 7.71
C LYS A 49 -9.71 6.23 8.87
N VAL A 50 -9.33 7.48 9.07
CA VAL A 50 -8.57 7.88 10.27
C VAL A 50 -9.56 8.45 11.28
N LEU A 51 -9.66 7.83 12.46
CA LEU A 51 -10.44 8.35 13.59
C LEU A 51 -11.91 8.73 13.27
N GLY A 52 -12.57 7.96 12.39
CA GLY A 52 -13.99 8.14 12.07
C GLY A 52 -14.29 9.13 10.95
N VAL A 53 -13.28 9.77 10.35
CA VAL A 53 -13.43 10.63 9.17
C VAL A 53 -13.09 9.83 7.92
N GLU A 54 -14.00 9.84 6.94
CA GLU A 54 -13.81 9.22 5.63
C GLU A 54 -13.31 10.28 4.65
N VAL A 55 -12.03 10.22 4.28
CA VAL A 55 -11.44 11.18 3.33
C VAL A 55 -11.31 10.52 1.98
N ASP A 56 -12.15 10.94 1.02
CA ASP A 56 -12.17 10.42 -0.35
C ASP A 56 -11.05 11.05 -1.20
N LEU A 57 -10.04 10.25 -1.53
CA LEU A 57 -8.86 10.60 -2.33
C LEU A 57 -9.12 10.44 -3.85
N GLY A 58 -10.38 10.39 -4.29
CA GLY A 58 -10.71 10.37 -5.72
C GLY A 58 -10.21 11.64 -6.43
N ALA A 59 -9.54 11.47 -7.58
CA ALA A 59 -8.86 12.55 -8.33
C ALA A 59 -9.70 13.82 -8.54
N THR A 60 -11.02 13.71 -8.70
CA THR A 60 -11.94 14.84 -8.89
C THR A 60 -12.34 15.57 -7.60
N ALA A 61 -12.30 14.93 -6.44
CA ALA A 61 -12.58 15.60 -5.14
C ALA A 61 -11.34 16.32 -4.61
N VAL A 62 -10.16 15.75 -4.89
CA VAL A 62 -8.85 16.30 -4.52
C VAL A 62 -8.57 17.63 -5.22
N ASP A 63 -9.01 17.80 -6.48
CA ASP A 63 -8.80 19.03 -7.26
C ASP A 63 -9.57 20.26 -6.75
N GLN A 64 -10.71 20.06 -6.08
CA GLN A 64 -11.52 21.18 -5.55
C GLN A 64 -11.28 21.45 -4.06
N ALA A 65 -10.70 20.51 -3.31
CA ALA A 65 -10.54 20.61 -1.86
C ALA A 65 -9.09 20.84 -1.38
N LEU A 66 -8.07 20.66 -2.22
CA LEU A 66 -6.68 20.87 -1.80
C LEU A 66 -6.32 22.36 -1.72
N SER A 67 -6.35 22.89 -0.51
CA SER A 67 -5.71 24.14 -0.15
C SER A 67 -4.19 23.98 -0.14
N LEU A 68 -3.51 24.66 -1.06
CA LEU A 68 -2.04 24.79 -1.09
C LEU A 68 -1.57 26.10 -0.43
N GLN A 69 -2.31 26.64 0.54
CA GLN A 69 -2.02 27.97 1.12
C GLN A 69 -0.62 28.05 1.76
N ASN A 70 -0.15 26.97 2.37
CA ASN A 70 1.15 26.91 3.04
C ASN A 70 2.30 26.43 2.14
N VAL A 71 2.02 26.17 0.85
CA VAL A 71 3.05 25.88 -0.16
C VAL A 71 3.37 27.18 -0.89
N ALA A 72 4.67 27.49 -1.02
CA ALA A 72 5.11 28.69 -1.73
C ALA A 72 4.53 28.73 -3.17
N PRO A 73 4.04 29.89 -3.67
CA PRO A 73 3.32 29.98 -4.95
C PRO A 73 4.07 29.40 -6.15
N ASP A 74 5.39 29.54 -6.19
CA ASP A 74 6.27 29.01 -7.24
C ASP A 74 6.42 27.48 -7.20
N LYS A 75 6.01 26.84 -6.09
CA LYS A 75 6.07 25.38 -5.90
C LYS A 75 4.73 24.69 -6.14
N LYS A 76 3.61 25.42 -6.11
CA LYS A 76 2.26 24.84 -6.19
C LYS A 76 2.04 23.99 -7.45
N SER A 77 2.48 24.49 -8.61
CA SER A 77 2.35 23.79 -9.89
C SER A 77 3.15 22.48 -9.96
N ARG A 78 4.20 22.34 -9.14
CA ARG A 78 5.00 21.12 -9.02
C ARG A 78 4.45 20.15 -7.98
N VAL A 79 3.93 20.67 -6.87
CA VAL A 79 3.46 19.88 -5.72
C VAL A 79 2.10 19.21 -5.99
N LEU A 80 1.18 19.90 -6.66
CA LEU A 80 -0.16 19.36 -6.95
C LEU A 80 -0.15 18.01 -7.70
N PRO A 81 0.57 17.85 -8.83
CA PRO A 81 0.60 16.56 -9.53
C PRO A 81 1.29 15.46 -8.73
N MET A 82 2.20 15.80 -7.81
CA MET A 82 2.79 14.81 -6.90
C MET A 82 1.78 14.31 -5.88
N ILE A 83 0.93 15.20 -5.35
CA ILE A 83 -0.16 14.82 -4.45
C ILE A 83 -1.18 13.93 -5.17
N GLN A 84 -1.61 14.31 -6.38
CA GLN A 84 -2.60 13.55 -7.15
C GLN A 84 -2.12 12.14 -7.54
N ARG A 85 -0.80 11.95 -7.64
CA ARG A 85 -0.20 10.67 -8.01
C ARG A 85 -0.04 9.71 -6.82
N LEU A 86 0.00 10.24 -5.59
CA LEU A 86 0.15 9.42 -4.39
C LEU A 86 -1.05 8.49 -4.21
N ASP A 87 -0.79 7.19 -4.11
CA ASP A 87 -1.80 6.25 -3.64
C ASP A 87 -1.96 6.29 -2.11
N SER A 88 -2.95 5.57 -1.59
CA SER A 88 -3.26 5.55 -0.16
C SER A 88 -2.14 4.94 0.70
N LYS A 89 -1.38 3.97 0.18
CA LYS A 89 -0.27 3.34 0.92
C LYS A 89 0.96 4.22 0.90
N GLU A 90 1.29 4.82 -0.23
CA GLU A 90 2.36 5.79 -0.38
C GLU A 90 2.11 7.03 0.48
N PHE A 91 0.85 7.51 0.54
CA PHE A 91 0.45 8.56 1.46
C PHE A 91 0.77 8.20 2.91
N ILE A 92 0.28 7.05 3.39
CA ILE A 92 0.54 6.60 4.78
C ILE A 92 2.04 6.51 5.01
N ARG A 93 2.77 5.87 4.08
CA ARG A 93 4.22 5.69 4.20
C ARG A 93 4.96 7.03 4.28
N LEU A 94 4.59 8.02 3.44
CA LEU A 94 5.14 9.39 3.45
C LEU A 94 4.93 10.10 4.80
N MET A 95 3.77 9.88 5.44
CA MET A 95 3.47 10.47 6.75
C MET A 95 4.40 9.95 7.87
N TYR A 96 4.93 8.74 7.74
CA TYR A 96 5.86 8.14 8.72
C TYR A 96 7.34 8.35 8.39
N VAL A 97 7.70 8.94 7.24
CA VAL A 97 9.10 9.27 6.92
C VAL A 97 9.74 10.08 8.06
N GLY A 98 10.94 9.68 8.48
CA GLY A 98 11.66 10.20 9.64
C GLY A 98 11.37 9.51 10.98
N GLN A 99 10.33 8.66 11.04
CA GLN A 99 9.98 7.87 12.23
C GLN A 99 10.19 6.37 12.03
N LEU A 100 10.24 5.92 10.77
CA LEU A 100 10.53 4.54 10.42
C LEU A 100 11.96 4.19 10.85
N LYS A 101 12.13 3.01 11.46
CA LYS A 101 13.42 2.51 11.96
C LYS A 101 13.74 1.18 11.32
N ASN A 102 15.04 0.86 11.25
CA ASN A 102 15.55 -0.42 10.77
C ASN A 102 15.01 -0.80 9.38
N LEU A 103 14.94 0.17 8.47
CA LEU A 103 14.56 -0.07 7.08
C LEU A 103 15.66 -0.90 6.42
N CYS A 104 15.37 -2.17 6.17
CA CYS A 104 16.34 -3.14 5.69
C CYS A 104 15.73 -4.06 4.64
N GLU A 105 16.53 -4.42 3.64
CA GLU A 105 16.23 -5.50 2.71
C GLU A 105 16.97 -6.75 3.16
N PHE A 106 16.25 -7.85 3.28
CA PHE A 106 16.74 -9.10 3.83
C PHE A 106 17.01 -10.13 2.73
N GLU A 107 17.74 -11.19 3.07
CA GLU A 107 18.07 -12.30 2.17
C GLU A 107 16.81 -13.01 1.65
N ASN A 108 15.84 -13.26 2.53
CA ASN A 108 14.59 -13.94 2.21
C ASN A 108 13.39 -13.07 2.62
N PRO A 109 13.14 -11.93 1.94
CA PRO A 109 12.13 -10.99 2.39
C PRO A 109 10.72 -11.55 2.14
N SER A 110 9.86 -11.42 3.15
CA SER A 110 8.44 -11.74 3.04
C SER A 110 7.76 -10.83 1.99
N THR A 111 6.54 -11.21 1.57
CA THR A 111 5.74 -10.39 0.64
C THR A 111 5.50 -8.98 1.20
N GLU A 112 5.25 -8.86 2.51
CA GLU A 112 5.05 -7.57 3.17
C GLU A 112 6.31 -6.71 3.10
N MET A 113 7.48 -7.28 3.41
CA MET A 113 8.76 -6.56 3.34
C MET A 113 9.08 -6.08 1.93
N ARG A 114 8.76 -6.88 0.91
CA ARG A 114 8.92 -6.49 -0.50
C ARG A 114 7.98 -5.33 -0.88
N ASN A 115 6.74 -5.37 -0.41
CA ASN A 115 5.77 -4.30 -0.65
C ASN A 115 6.20 -3.00 0.02
N ASP A 116 6.69 -3.06 1.26
CA ASP A 116 7.20 -1.91 1.99
C ASP A 116 8.39 -1.27 1.28
N ALA A 117 9.37 -2.07 0.85
CA ALA A 117 10.50 -1.58 0.07
C ALA A 117 10.05 -0.97 -1.27
N ALA A 118 9.06 -1.57 -1.94
CA ALA A 118 8.52 -1.04 -3.18
C ALA A 118 7.85 0.34 -2.98
N LEU A 119 7.13 0.54 -1.86
CA LEU A 119 6.57 1.85 -1.51
C LEU A 119 7.67 2.88 -1.25
N ASP A 120 8.72 2.51 -0.52
CA ASP A 120 9.84 3.40 -0.21
C ASP A 120 10.56 3.84 -1.50
N TYR A 121 10.83 2.91 -2.41
CA TYR A 121 11.41 3.23 -3.70
C TYR A 121 10.46 3.99 -4.63
N GLY A 122 9.15 3.73 -4.58
CA GLY A 122 8.14 4.50 -5.30
C GLY A 122 8.12 5.98 -4.88
N LEU A 123 8.16 6.24 -3.57
CA LEU A 123 8.30 7.59 -3.01
C LEU A 123 9.60 8.26 -3.45
N ARG A 124 10.71 7.51 -3.53
CA ARG A 124 12.01 8.01 -4.00
C ARG A 124 11.94 8.38 -5.48
N ASP A 125 11.31 7.56 -6.31
CA ASP A 125 11.17 7.78 -7.74
C ASP A 125 10.25 8.97 -8.04
N MET A 126 9.30 9.27 -7.16
CA MET A 126 8.54 10.54 -7.14
C MET A 126 9.33 11.73 -6.61
N ARG A 127 10.57 11.54 -6.16
CA ARG A 127 11.44 12.56 -5.56
C ARG A 127 10.87 13.16 -4.28
N LEU A 128 10.02 12.43 -3.57
CA LEU A 128 9.48 12.85 -2.27
C LEU A 128 10.40 12.47 -1.11
N VAL A 129 11.21 11.43 -1.29
CA VAL A 129 12.19 11.00 -0.31
C VAL A 129 13.57 10.80 -0.93
N LYS A 130 14.59 10.86 -0.09
CA LYS A 130 15.94 10.35 -0.37
C LYS A 130 16.13 9.06 0.41
N ILE A 131 16.78 8.10 -0.23
CA ILE A 131 17.18 6.82 0.37
C ILE A 131 18.70 6.76 0.35
N GLU A 132 19.29 6.60 1.52
CA GLU A 132 20.74 6.55 1.70
C GLU A 132 21.13 5.28 2.46
N ASN A 133 22.13 4.56 1.96
CA ASN A 133 22.58 3.33 2.61
C ASN A 133 23.15 3.61 4.00
N ASN A 134 22.70 2.84 4.98
CA ASN A 134 23.14 2.93 6.37
C ASN A 134 23.77 1.60 6.82
N ALA A 135 25.09 1.50 6.61
CA ALA A 135 25.86 0.32 7.00
C ALA A 135 25.89 0.13 8.53
N VAL A 136 25.84 1.20 9.32
CA VAL A 136 25.84 1.14 10.79
C VAL A 136 24.57 0.47 11.29
N THR A 137 23.41 0.85 10.77
CA THR A 137 22.13 0.20 11.07
C THR A 137 22.14 -1.25 10.62
N ARG A 138 22.65 -1.56 9.41
CA ARG A 138 22.78 -2.94 8.94
C ARG A 138 23.59 -3.80 9.91
N ASP A 139 24.76 -3.34 10.31
CA ASP A 139 25.66 -4.11 11.17
C ASP A 139 25.08 -4.25 12.59
N SER A 140 24.38 -3.22 13.08
CA SER A 140 23.63 -3.27 14.35
C SER A 140 22.52 -4.32 14.32
N VAL A 141 21.68 -4.33 13.27
CA VAL A 141 20.61 -5.32 13.08
C VAL A 141 21.21 -6.72 12.93
N ARG A 142 22.30 -6.90 12.17
CA ARG A 142 22.99 -8.20 12.07
C ARG A 142 23.47 -8.70 13.43
N ALA A 143 24.04 -7.83 14.26
CA ALA A 143 24.50 -8.19 15.59
C ALA A 143 23.35 -8.58 16.52
N GLU A 144 22.20 -7.90 16.43
CA GLU A 144 21.00 -8.25 17.17
C GLU A 144 20.46 -9.63 16.76
N LEU A 145 20.33 -9.89 15.45
CA LEU A 145 19.87 -11.17 14.92
C LEU A 145 20.83 -12.32 15.28
N ALA A 146 22.14 -12.08 15.29
CA ALA A 146 23.12 -13.07 15.72
C ALA A 146 22.91 -13.49 17.18
N LYS A 147 22.50 -12.58 18.07
CA LYS A 147 22.13 -12.92 19.46
C LYS A 147 20.89 -13.81 19.51
N LEU A 148 19.90 -13.57 18.66
CA LEU A 148 18.69 -14.41 18.58
C LEU A 148 19.02 -15.82 18.10
N VAL A 149 19.90 -15.95 17.11
CA VAL A 149 20.39 -17.25 16.62
C VAL A 149 21.15 -18.00 17.71
N ALA A 150 22.00 -17.30 18.47
CA ALA A 150 22.72 -17.89 19.61
C ALA A 150 21.76 -18.38 20.72
N GLN A 151 20.53 -17.84 20.79
CA GLN A 151 19.46 -18.31 21.67
C GLN A 151 18.64 -19.46 21.06
N GLY A 152 19.03 -19.98 19.90
CA GLY A 152 18.35 -21.07 19.21
C GLY A 152 17.12 -20.64 18.39
N LYS A 153 16.91 -19.34 18.16
CA LYS A 153 15.82 -18.85 17.31
C LYS A 153 16.17 -18.95 15.83
N THR A 154 15.20 -19.32 15.00
CA THR A 154 15.32 -19.30 13.54
C THR A 154 15.11 -17.90 13.00
N LEU A 155 15.79 -17.58 11.89
CA LEU A 155 15.62 -16.33 11.15
C LEU A 155 14.95 -16.62 9.82
N ASP A 156 13.61 -16.60 9.80
CA ASP A 156 12.84 -16.96 8.60
C ASP A 156 13.16 -16.05 7.40
N ASN A 157 13.46 -14.77 7.67
CA ASN A 157 13.82 -13.80 6.64
C ASN A 157 15.33 -13.73 6.33
N GLY A 158 16.17 -14.50 7.05
CA GLY A 158 17.63 -14.40 6.96
C GLY A 158 18.20 -13.12 7.57
N TYR A 159 19.42 -12.74 7.15
CA TYR A 159 20.08 -11.51 7.58
C TYR A 159 19.76 -10.32 6.64
N PRO A 160 19.90 -9.06 7.10
CA PRO A 160 19.80 -7.90 6.22
C PRO A 160 20.99 -7.82 5.27
N CYS A 161 20.69 -7.71 3.98
CA CYS A 161 21.65 -7.47 2.90
C CYS A 161 22.07 -5.99 2.86
N THR A 162 21.08 -5.11 2.91
CA THR A 162 21.26 -3.66 2.98
C THR A 162 20.26 -3.06 3.96
N CYS A 163 20.65 -1.95 4.58
CA CYS A 163 19.74 -1.10 5.33
C CYS A 163 19.95 0.33 4.89
N TYR A 164 18.92 1.15 5.05
CA TYR A 164 18.93 2.52 4.58
C TYR A 164 18.16 3.44 5.51
N ASP A 165 18.48 4.72 5.43
CA ASP A 165 17.67 5.78 6.00
C ASP A 165 16.81 6.40 4.90
N MET A 166 15.58 6.76 5.27
CA MET A 166 14.66 7.46 4.40
C MET A 166 14.34 8.83 4.97
N THR A 167 14.65 9.88 4.22
CA THR A 167 14.45 11.28 4.62
C THR A 167 13.63 12.02 3.57
N LEU A 168 12.87 13.05 3.99
CA LEU A 168 12.09 13.87 3.06
C LEU A 168 13.01 14.75 2.20
N THR A 169 12.67 14.90 0.93
CA THR A 169 13.18 16.01 0.12
C THR A 169 12.41 17.29 0.43
N ASP A 170 12.85 18.43 -0.13
CA ASP A 170 12.08 19.68 -0.06
C ASP A 170 10.67 19.50 -0.64
N ASP A 171 10.55 18.76 -1.75
CA ASP A 171 9.25 18.44 -2.36
C ASP A 171 8.42 17.52 -1.48
N GLY A 172 9.03 16.49 -0.88
CA GLY A 172 8.37 15.63 0.10
C GLY A 172 7.85 16.39 1.32
N TYR A 173 8.61 17.36 1.82
CA TYR A 173 8.17 18.23 2.91
C TYR A 173 6.98 19.09 2.50
N ASN A 174 7.02 19.72 1.33
CA ASN A 174 5.92 20.54 0.83
C ASN A 174 4.65 19.72 0.60
N VAL A 175 4.77 18.53 0.02
CA VAL A 175 3.66 17.59 -0.19
C VAL A 175 3.07 17.15 1.16
N LYS A 176 3.91 16.74 2.11
CA LYS A 176 3.48 16.32 3.44
C LYS A 176 2.77 17.45 4.19
N THR A 177 3.30 18.66 4.13
CA THR A 177 2.71 19.86 4.76
C THR A 177 1.35 20.17 4.15
N ALA A 178 1.26 20.24 2.81
CA ALA A 178 0.00 20.47 2.12
C ALA A 178 -1.06 19.43 2.51
N LEU A 179 -0.69 18.15 2.55
CA LEU A 179 -1.60 17.09 2.97
C LEU A 179 -2.09 17.30 4.40
N VAL A 180 -1.19 17.50 5.37
CA VAL A 180 -1.53 17.73 6.79
C VAL A 180 -2.45 18.93 6.96
N ASP A 181 -2.20 20.03 6.24
CA ASP A 181 -3.02 21.23 6.32
C ASP A 181 -4.45 21.00 5.82
N ASN A 182 -4.60 20.23 4.75
CA ASN A 182 -5.92 19.87 4.23
C ASN A 182 -6.71 19.01 5.19
N PHE A 183 -6.05 18.06 5.88
CA PHE A 183 -6.71 17.31 6.97
C PHE A 183 -7.06 18.24 8.15
N SER A 184 -6.15 19.12 8.55
CA SER A 184 -6.37 20.06 9.66
C SER A 184 -7.57 20.97 9.43
N THR A 185 -7.70 21.51 8.21
CA THR A 185 -8.87 22.32 7.80
C THR A 185 -10.15 21.47 7.81
N ALA A 186 -10.11 20.25 7.26
CA ALA A 186 -11.27 19.35 7.30
C ALA A 186 -11.74 19.03 8.73
N PHE A 187 -10.81 18.85 9.68
CA PHE A 187 -11.16 18.65 11.09
C PHE A 187 -11.78 19.88 11.75
N LYS A 188 -11.27 21.08 11.44
CA LYS A 188 -11.83 22.35 11.94
C LYS A 188 -13.24 22.60 11.42
N ASP A 189 -13.44 22.38 10.13
CA ASP A 189 -14.74 22.61 9.47
C ASP A 189 -15.79 21.56 9.89
N ALA A 190 -15.35 20.36 10.28
CA ALA A 190 -16.20 19.32 10.88
C ALA A 190 -16.61 19.62 12.34
N GLY A 191 -16.24 20.79 12.90
CA GLY A 191 -16.59 21.20 14.25
C GLY A 191 -15.79 20.51 15.36
N TYR A 192 -14.66 19.87 15.02
CA TYR A 192 -13.75 19.29 16.01
C TYR A 192 -12.85 20.39 16.56
N ALA A 193 -13.27 21.04 17.65
CA ALA A 193 -12.39 21.88 18.44
C ALA A 193 -11.36 20.98 19.14
N PRO A 194 -10.05 21.15 18.94
CA PRO A 194 -9.07 20.47 19.78
C PRO A 194 -9.28 20.91 21.24
N PRO A 195 -9.07 20.02 22.22
CA PRO A 195 -9.11 20.40 23.64
C PRO A 195 -8.08 21.47 23.98
#